data_AF-A0A950ZV41-F1
#
_entry.id   AF-A0A950ZV41-F1
#
_cell.length_a   1.000
_cell.length_b   1.000
_cell.length_c   1.000
_cell.angle_alpha   90.00
_cell.angle_beta   90.00
_cell.angle_gamma   90.00
#
_symmetry.space_group_name_H-M   'P 1'
#
loop_
_entity.id
_entity.type
_entity.pdbx_description
1 polymer ?
#
loop_
_entity_poly.entity_id
_entity_poly.type
_entity_poly.pdbx_seq_one_letter_code
_entity_poly.pdbx_strand_id
1 'polypeptide(L)'
;MLSAARGLAAGARQALSVLLPRGLSGTAADVLTSLQTIGSQHSSESACCLTLGDSADVNVRGCMAIQLADSAAEVPAIALRGLLVNARITENTIVGASGLANREVVGLAMGEQPYLVDAAHAAEASRGAGVPYLVTAGLTVRDNDLWCSRAGISMGGLTLHLFETRIAHNRVWAGQSGGIVLTGATGESAQPGVHRLTVEDNLIRVVGPGIVAGTDRARVRGNVVSPNAALNLGRRAAVDEAATQPARRVPHPESGIVVARGLRLDATDDCEVTGNQVVGIAGHGIVVASATGTLRVEANEVTGVGGMGIEMAPGSAGQHMVIRANRLHDVIRVPRNGTLPAAAVRLHDIAHVEVLENMVDGVGQTALGTAGRDGIQLSGSGSRIVRVRGNDLRGFGVSGSALPDSAGVSIDGTAPSAEVDVSTNVVRLSTTPVAPAWRALRIGMPLAPSIEQQIRRAAVGPIGVLEGLIRSTVLRQPPGQATPQAATVGAGAAPVAAQALISVRGNLLEALGPAPTVEINVAGVCTFADNQCLRADSQFSTSTIISLQADAAIFTGNHVRGGGQFAADINTRTNGQVNQAWSVVGNVSVQGVRINGGTGNSSANVNSIAGIGVPTVAEPAAGAPSTRSTG
;
A
#
# COMPACT_ATOMS: atom_id res chain seq x y z
N MET A 1 -17.79 3.83 32.83
CA MET A 1 -16.45 4.07 33.44
C MET A 1 -16.10 5.56 33.51
N LEU A 2 -16.18 6.36 32.44
CA LEU A 2 -15.98 7.83 32.54
C LEU A 2 -17.01 8.54 33.46
N SER A 3 -18.26 8.06 33.53
CA SER A 3 -19.24 8.54 34.53
C SER A 3 -18.92 8.08 35.95
N ALA A 4 -18.35 6.89 36.11
CA ALA A 4 -17.90 6.36 37.41
C ALA A 4 -16.63 7.08 37.90
N ALA A 5 -15.72 7.45 36.99
CA ALA A 5 -14.56 8.28 37.28
C ALA A 5 -14.96 9.73 37.63
N ARG A 6 -15.99 10.28 36.96
CA ARG A 6 -16.61 11.57 37.33
C ARG A 6 -17.27 11.52 38.71
N GLY A 7 -17.89 10.39 39.08
CA GLY A 7 -18.44 10.16 40.43
C GLY A 7 -17.38 10.08 41.52
N LEU A 8 -16.25 9.41 41.25
CA LEU A 8 -15.10 9.33 42.15
C LEU A 8 -14.38 10.69 42.32
N ALA A 9 -14.29 11.49 41.25
CA ALA A 9 -13.70 12.83 41.29
C ALA A 9 -14.51 13.84 42.13
N ALA A 10 -15.84 13.66 42.25
CA ALA A 10 -16.68 14.51 43.08
C ALA A 10 -16.47 14.28 44.60
N GLY A 11 -15.99 13.09 45.00
CA GLY A 11 -15.74 12.73 46.40
C GLY A 11 -14.33 13.05 46.92
N ALA A 12 -13.34 13.24 46.03
CA ALA A 12 -11.94 13.48 46.40
C ALA A 12 -11.58 14.98 46.51
N ARG A 13 -12.46 15.79 47.13
CA ARG A 13 -12.19 17.21 47.42
C ARG A 13 -11.43 17.36 48.73
N GLN A 14 -10.14 17.05 48.74
CA GLN A 14 -9.19 17.63 49.71
C GLN A 14 -7.77 17.54 49.15
N ALA A 15 -7.07 18.67 49.25
CA ALA A 15 -5.87 19.01 48.51
C ALA A 15 -4.66 18.13 48.86
N LEU A 16 -3.97 17.64 47.83
CA LEU A 16 -2.58 17.21 47.92
C LEU A 16 -1.80 17.79 46.74
N SER A 17 -1.29 19.00 46.91
CA SER A 17 -0.29 19.58 46.02
C SER A 17 1.10 19.13 46.49
N VAL A 18 1.65 18.08 45.88
CA VAL A 18 3.08 17.75 46.04
C VAL A 18 3.84 18.65 45.06
N LEU A 19 4.33 19.78 45.57
CA LEU A 19 5.29 20.63 44.87
C LEU A 19 6.64 19.89 44.87
N LEU A 20 6.97 19.23 43.75
CA LEU A 20 8.37 18.94 43.46
C LEU A 20 9.03 20.22 42.94
N PRO A 21 10.30 20.50 43.31
CA PRO A 21 11.02 21.65 42.79
C PRO A 21 11.13 21.57 41.26
N ARG A 22 10.93 22.72 40.59
CA ARG A 22 11.10 22.88 39.15
C ARG A 22 12.53 22.46 38.76
N GLY A 23 12.65 21.41 37.95
CA GLY A 23 13.92 20.95 37.36
C GLY A 23 14.71 19.99 38.26
N LEU A 24 14.48 18.69 38.10
CA LEU A 24 15.44 17.66 38.54
C LEU A 24 16.52 17.52 37.46
N SER A 25 17.55 18.37 37.51
CA SER A 25 18.81 18.11 36.82
C SER A 25 19.75 17.38 37.78
N GLY A 26 19.88 16.06 37.61
CA GLY A 26 20.76 15.24 38.45
C GLY A 26 20.83 13.80 37.98
N THR A 27 22.02 13.19 38.07
CA THR A 27 22.28 11.78 37.76
C THR A 27 21.70 10.86 38.83
N ALA A 28 21.04 9.78 38.38
CA ALA A 28 20.44 8.70 39.18
C ALA A 28 19.34 9.14 40.17
N ALA A 29 18.19 9.55 39.66
CA ALA A 29 16.96 9.63 40.43
C ALA A 29 16.07 8.41 40.12
N ASP A 30 16.08 7.41 40.99
CA ASP A 30 14.98 6.46 41.05
C ASP A 30 13.76 7.23 41.59
N VAL A 31 12.82 7.58 40.70
CA VAL A 31 11.51 8.07 41.13
C VAL A 31 10.69 6.84 41.56
N LEU A 32 11.04 6.33 42.74
CA LEU A 32 10.43 5.13 43.32
C LEU A 32 9.23 5.51 44.19
N THR A 33 8.10 4.86 43.88
CA THR A 33 6.83 4.76 44.62
C THR A 33 5.86 5.95 44.63
N SER A 34 4.74 5.73 43.91
CA SER A 34 3.41 6.36 44.04
C SER A 34 3.34 7.89 43.98
N LEU A 35 3.80 8.48 42.88
CA LEU A 35 3.40 9.84 42.53
C LEU A 35 1.96 9.82 41.97
N GLN A 36 0.96 10.11 42.82
CA GLN A 36 -0.39 10.45 42.37
C GLN A 36 -0.47 11.96 42.13
N THR A 37 -0.11 12.41 40.93
CA THR A 37 -0.28 13.82 40.57
C THR A 37 -1.65 14.01 39.92
N ILE A 38 -2.62 14.49 40.71
CA ILE A 38 -3.91 14.97 40.18
C ILE A 38 -3.74 16.44 39.83
N GLY A 39 -3.50 16.73 38.55
CA GLY A 39 -3.49 18.11 38.06
C GLY A 39 -4.91 18.66 37.94
N SER A 40 -5.40 19.38 38.96
CA SER A 40 -6.62 20.20 38.85
C SER A 40 -6.25 21.64 38.50
N GLN A 41 -6.65 22.13 37.33
CA GLN A 41 -6.27 23.46 36.85
C GLN A 41 -6.98 24.59 37.62
N HIS A 42 -6.19 25.47 38.26
CA HIS A 42 -6.57 26.85 38.58
C HIS A 42 -5.54 27.90 38.12
N SER A 43 -4.45 27.50 37.45
CA SER A 43 -3.47 28.40 36.81
C SER A 43 -3.41 28.14 35.31
N SER A 44 -3.31 29.21 34.51
CA SER A 44 -3.32 29.21 33.03
C SER A 44 -2.17 28.46 32.35
N GLU A 45 -1.22 27.91 33.10
CA GLU A 45 -0.19 27.04 32.56
C GLU A 45 -0.69 25.59 32.51
N SER A 46 -1.01 25.15 31.30
CA SER A 46 -1.25 23.75 30.94
C SER A 46 -0.14 22.84 31.45
N ALA A 47 -0.37 22.20 32.60
CA ALA A 47 0.59 21.33 33.28
C ALA A 47 0.35 19.86 32.92
N CYS A 48 1.35 19.22 32.32
CA CYS A 48 1.49 17.77 32.26
C CYS A 48 1.72 17.19 33.68
N CYS A 49 1.42 15.91 33.91
CA CYS A 49 1.68 15.27 35.21
C CYS A 49 3.18 15.12 35.51
N LEU A 50 3.98 14.87 34.47
CA LEU A 50 5.44 14.72 34.55
C LEU A 50 6.09 15.33 33.30
N THR A 51 7.22 16.01 33.44
CA THR A 51 8.10 16.38 32.33
C THR A 51 9.45 15.72 32.53
N LEU A 52 9.90 14.96 31.53
CA LEU A 52 11.26 14.45 31.43
C LEU A 52 12.00 15.27 30.38
N GLY A 53 13.11 15.88 30.74
CA GLY A 53 13.98 16.52 29.77
C GLY A 53 15.34 16.85 30.30
N ASP A 54 16.33 16.77 29.40
CA ASP A 54 17.75 16.98 29.71
C ASP A 54 18.21 16.09 30.89
N SER A 55 17.87 14.81 30.80
CA SER A 55 18.03 13.83 31.87
C SER A 55 18.74 12.57 31.38
N ALA A 56 19.48 11.93 32.29
CA ALA A 56 20.18 10.68 32.04
C ALA A 56 19.83 9.64 33.12
N ASP A 57 19.74 8.37 32.70
CA ASP A 57 19.49 7.21 33.56
C ASP A 57 18.22 7.34 34.42
N VAL A 58 17.17 7.92 33.84
CA VAL A 58 15.86 8.09 34.50
C VAL A 58 15.02 6.82 34.38
N ASN A 59 14.43 6.39 35.49
CA ASN A 59 13.49 5.27 35.52
C ASN A 59 12.14 5.70 36.12
N VAL A 60 11.10 5.75 35.30
CA VAL A 60 9.71 6.00 35.71
C VAL A 60 8.97 4.67 35.71
N ARG A 61 8.68 4.15 36.91
CA ARG A 61 8.09 2.82 37.07
C ARG A 61 6.98 2.77 38.10
N GLY A 62 5.91 2.03 37.78
CA GLY A 62 4.81 1.77 38.72
C GLY A 62 4.04 3.04 39.11
N CYS A 63 4.07 4.07 38.25
CA CYS A 63 3.38 5.33 38.49
C CYS A 63 1.97 5.31 37.89
N MET A 64 1.09 6.13 38.46
CA MET A 64 -0.22 6.42 37.91
C MET A 64 -0.31 7.91 37.56
N ALA A 65 -0.29 8.23 36.27
CA ALA A 65 -0.43 9.61 35.78
C ALA A 65 -1.86 9.81 35.28
N ILE A 66 -2.63 10.68 35.96
CA ILE A 66 -4.01 10.99 35.57
C ILE A 66 -4.12 12.47 35.24
N GLN A 67 -4.46 12.75 33.99
CA GLN A 67 -4.77 14.06 33.49
C GLN A 67 -6.28 14.14 33.20
N LEU A 68 -7.00 14.92 34.02
CA LEU A 68 -8.47 15.07 33.92
C LEU A 68 -8.91 16.32 33.16
N ALA A 69 -7.99 17.02 32.50
CA ALA A 69 -8.29 18.29 31.87
C ALA A 69 -9.12 18.12 30.58
N ASP A 70 -10.21 18.87 30.48
CA ASP A 70 -11.06 19.01 29.28
C ASP A 70 -10.41 19.95 28.24
N SER A 71 -9.10 20.21 28.38
CA SER A 71 -8.41 21.21 27.58
C SER A 71 -8.26 20.69 26.15
N ALA A 72 -8.77 21.47 25.20
CA ALA A 72 -8.50 21.30 23.77
C ALA A 72 -7.00 21.25 23.44
N ALA A 73 -6.13 21.71 24.36
CA ALA A 73 -4.68 21.66 24.25
C ALA A 73 -4.14 20.23 24.39
N GLU A 74 -3.32 19.79 23.43
CA GLU A 74 -2.61 18.51 23.39
C GLU A 74 -1.47 18.43 24.42
N VAL A 75 -1.81 18.49 25.70
CA VAL A 75 -0.81 18.35 26.77
C VAL A 75 -0.68 16.87 27.09
N PRO A 76 0.50 16.25 26.94
CA PRO A 76 0.69 14.86 27.34
C PRO A 76 0.69 14.70 28.85
N ALA A 77 0.26 13.53 29.34
CA ALA A 77 0.38 13.17 30.75
C ALA A 77 1.86 13.11 31.17
N ILE A 78 2.72 12.53 30.33
CA ILE A 78 4.18 12.61 30.46
C ILE A 78 4.77 13.31 29.24
N ALA A 79 5.26 14.52 29.45
CA ALA A 79 5.98 15.29 28.45
C ALA A 79 7.44 14.81 28.36
N LEU A 80 7.91 14.55 27.15
CA LEU A 80 9.31 14.30 26.82
C LEU A 80 9.86 15.55 26.12
N ARG A 81 11.10 15.97 26.41
CA ARG A 81 11.78 17.08 25.71
C ARG A 81 13.29 17.01 25.90
N GLY A 82 14.04 17.78 25.12
CA GLY A 82 15.49 17.92 25.28
C GLY A 82 16.23 16.61 25.03
N LEU A 83 17.33 16.39 25.75
CA LEU A 83 18.11 15.15 25.66
C LEU A 83 17.69 14.13 26.74
N LEU A 84 17.33 12.92 26.34
CA LEU A 84 17.05 11.79 27.23
C LEU A 84 18.04 10.65 26.98
N VAL A 85 18.88 10.35 27.96
CA VAL A 85 19.86 9.24 27.90
C VAL A 85 19.41 8.11 28.82
N ASN A 86 19.34 6.88 28.30
CA ASN A 86 18.97 5.66 29.03
C ASN A 86 17.64 5.76 29.81
N ALA A 87 16.69 6.56 29.31
CA ALA A 87 15.40 6.74 29.98
C ALA A 87 14.53 5.48 29.86
N ARG A 88 13.91 5.06 30.96
CA ARG A 88 13.02 3.89 31.04
C ARG A 88 11.67 4.32 31.61
N ILE A 89 10.60 4.04 30.87
CA ILE A 89 9.21 4.29 31.28
C ILE A 89 8.49 2.96 31.26
N THR A 90 8.29 2.35 32.43
CA THR A 90 7.84 0.95 32.52
C THR A 90 6.70 0.74 33.51
N GLU A 91 5.76 -0.15 33.20
CA GLU A 91 4.72 -0.58 34.18
C GLU A 91 3.90 0.58 34.75
N ASN A 92 3.63 1.61 33.95
CA ASN A 92 2.83 2.77 34.38
C ASN A 92 1.39 2.67 33.86
N THR A 93 0.46 3.26 34.61
CA THR A 93 -0.91 3.51 34.14
C THR A 93 -1.05 4.99 33.83
N ILE A 94 -1.35 5.32 32.58
CA ILE A 94 -1.39 6.69 32.09
C ILE A 94 -2.76 6.97 31.51
N VAL A 95 -3.45 7.96 32.06
CA VAL A 95 -4.78 8.39 31.62
C VAL A 95 -4.72 9.86 31.26
N GLY A 96 -5.11 10.23 30.05
CA GLY A 96 -5.05 11.63 29.61
C GLY A 96 -5.52 11.84 28.18
N ALA A 97 -5.31 13.04 27.65
CA ALA A 97 -5.55 13.29 26.22
C ALA A 97 -4.47 12.60 25.37
N SER A 98 -3.21 12.81 25.75
CA SER A 98 -2.05 12.14 25.18
C SER A 98 -1.25 11.47 26.30
N GLY A 99 -0.74 10.26 26.08
CA GLY A 99 -0.02 9.50 27.11
C GLY A 99 1.40 10.00 27.29
N LEU A 100 2.27 9.58 26.39
CA LEU A 100 3.66 10.06 26.27
C LEU A 100 3.76 10.93 25.02
N ALA A 101 4.28 12.15 25.11
CA ALA A 101 4.58 12.89 23.89
C ALA A 101 5.75 13.85 24.01
N ASN A 102 6.44 14.10 22.90
CA ASN A 102 7.30 15.28 22.78
C ASN A 102 6.42 16.54 22.88
N ARG A 103 6.65 17.37 23.89
CA ARG A 103 5.78 18.52 24.20
C ARG A 103 5.97 19.61 23.13
N GLU A 104 4.85 20.18 22.67
CA GLU A 104 4.68 21.31 21.72
C GLU A 104 4.81 21.00 20.22
N VAL A 105 3.67 20.68 19.59
CA VAL A 105 3.26 21.40 18.37
C VAL A 105 1.86 21.96 18.60
N VAL A 106 1.75 22.87 19.57
CA VAL A 106 0.54 23.67 19.75
C VAL A 106 0.69 24.87 18.80
N GLY A 107 0.15 24.77 17.59
CA GLY A 107 0.17 25.91 16.66
C GLY A 107 -0.21 25.60 15.22
N LEU A 108 -0.09 24.35 14.78
CA LEU A 108 -0.65 23.95 13.49
C LEU A 108 -2.15 23.75 13.68
N ALA A 109 -2.93 24.65 13.08
CA ALA A 109 -4.37 24.74 13.25
C ALA A 109 -5.09 23.38 13.08
N MET A 110 -6.17 23.20 13.84
CA MET A 110 -7.01 21.99 14.00
C MET A 110 -7.67 21.46 12.70
N GLY A 111 -6.93 21.25 11.62
CA GLY A 111 -7.44 20.71 10.37
C GLY A 111 -6.45 19.86 9.58
N GLU A 112 -5.15 19.91 9.89
CA GLU A 112 -4.12 19.14 9.21
C GLU A 112 -3.52 18.10 10.15
N GLN A 113 -3.46 16.83 9.72
CA GLN A 113 -2.96 15.76 10.56
C GLN A 113 -1.42 15.86 10.70
N PRO A 114 -0.89 15.76 11.93
CA PRO A 114 0.48 16.16 12.27
C PRO A 114 1.60 15.31 11.65
N TYR A 115 1.31 14.16 11.04
CA TYR A 115 2.33 13.35 10.33
C TYR A 115 2.50 13.71 8.84
N LEU A 116 1.67 14.60 8.30
CA LEU A 116 1.79 15.08 6.91
C LEU A 116 2.36 16.48 6.83
N VAL A 117 2.44 17.18 7.96
CA VAL A 117 2.94 18.54 7.96
C VAL A 117 4.43 18.45 7.72
N ASP A 118 4.85 18.99 6.57
CA ASP A 118 6.24 19.04 6.16
C ASP A 118 7.07 19.60 7.33
N ALA A 119 8.15 18.91 7.69
CA ALA A 119 9.02 19.35 8.78
C ALA A 119 9.51 20.79 8.58
N ALA A 120 9.57 21.26 7.32
CA ALA A 120 9.81 22.65 6.95
C ALA A 120 8.77 23.63 7.52
N HIS A 121 7.47 23.30 7.45
CA HIS A 121 6.40 24.13 8.01
C HIS A 121 6.43 24.14 9.54
N ALA A 122 6.73 23.01 10.17
CA ALA A 122 6.93 22.94 11.62
C ALA A 122 8.14 23.79 12.08
N ALA A 123 9.23 23.77 11.31
CA ALA A 123 10.41 24.58 11.58
C ALA A 123 10.15 26.09 11.41
N GLU A 124 9.37 26.48 10.41
CA GLU A 124 9.05 27.89 10.14
C GLU A 124 8.06 28.49 11.14
N ALA A 125 7.05 27.71 11.58
CA ALA A 125 6.13 28.10 12.64
C ALA A 125 6.82 28.30 14.01
N SER A 126 8.02 27.76 14.18
CA SER A 126 8.79 27.81 15.43
C SER A 126 9.82 28.96 15.50
N ARG A 127 9.80 29.91 14.54
CA ARG A 127 10.67 31.10 14.55
C ARG A 127 10.22 32.11 15.62
N GLY A 128 10.47 31.85 16.90
CA GLY A 128 10.29 32.86 17.97
C GLY A 128 10.24 32.29 19.39
N ALA A 129 9.73 31.07 19.55
CA ALA A 129 9.82 30.28 20.76
C ALA A 129 10.61 29.01 20.38
N GLY A 130 11.79 28.80 20.96
CA GLY A 130 12.74 27.76 20.50
C GLY A 130 12.06 26.45 20.15
N VAL A 131 12.40 25.87 18.99
CA VAL A 131 11.74 24.65 18.48
C VAL A 131 11.91 23.55 19.52
N PRO A 132 10.81 23.02 20.08
CA PRO A 132 10.90 21.89 21.00
C PRO A 132 11.47 20.70 20.23
N TYR A 133 12.57 20.17 20.74
CA TYR A 133 13.25 19.01 20.19
C TYR A 133 13.28 17.90 21.22
N LEU A 134 13.38 16.67 20.74
CA LEU A 134 13.59 15.50 21.58
C LEU A 134 14.73 14.67 20.97
N VAL A 135 15.81 14.48 21.73
CA VAL A 135 16.86 13.52 21.40
C VAL A 135 16.77 12.39 22.40
N THR A 136 16.61 11.17 21.91
CA THR A 136 16.61 9.96 22.75
C THR A 136 17.88 9.18 22.49
N ALA A 137 18.53 8.68 23.52
CA ALA A 137 19.71 7.84 23.45
C ALA A 137 19.50 6.66 24.39
N GLY A 138 18.93 5.55 23.92
CA GLY A 138 18.57 4.43 24.80
C GLY A 138 17.20 4.59 25.50
N LEU A 139 16.16 5.03 24.80
CA LEU A 139 14.81 5.15 25.38
C LEU A 139 14.08 3.80 25.36
N THR A 140 13.56 3.37 26.50
CA THR A 140 12.69 2.19 26.61
C THR A 140 11.32 2.57 27.17
N VAL A 141 10.26 2.25 26.44
CA VAL A 141 8.87 2.40 26.88
C VAL A 141 8.20 1.03 26.84
N ARG A 142 7.95 0.40 27.99
CA ARG A 142 7.39 -0.95 28.01
C ARG A 142 6.36 -1.22 29.09
N ASP A 143 5.47 -2.17 28.84
CA ASP A 143 4.51 -2.67 29.82
C ASP A 143 3.60 -1.57 30.43
N ASN A 144 3.36 -0.47 29.71
CA ASN A 144 2.50 0.61 30.17
C ASN A 144 1.06 0.39 29.68
N ASP A 145 0.08 0.84 30.47
CA ASP A 145 -1.33 0.88 30.08
C ASP A 145 -1.75 2.34 29.87
N LEU A 146 -1.99 2.70 28.61
CA LEU A 146 -2.23 4.06 28.15
C LEU A 146 -3.68 4.22 27.69
N TRP A 147 -4.46 4.95 28.48
CA TRP A 147 -5.87 5.27 28.21
C TRP A 147 -5.95 6.71 27.73
N CYS A 148 -5.80 6.90 26.42
CA CYS A 148 -5.55 8.21 25.85
C CYS A 148 -6.57 8.54 24.75
N SER A 149 -7.27 9.67 24.86
CA SER A 149 -8.31 10.02 23.87
C SER A 149 -7.75 10.49 22.51
N ARG A 150 -6.50 10.95 22.45
CA ARG A 150 -5.85 11.43 21.21
C ARG A 150 -4.71 10.53 20.78
N ALA A 151 -3.67 10.38 21.59
CA ALA A 151 -2.52 9.55 21.26
C ALA A 151 -1.95 8.80 22.46
N GLY A 152 -1.58 7.53 22.28
CA GLY A 152 -0.89 6.77 23.32
C GLY A 152 0.53 7.28 23.50
N ILE A 153 1.33 7.12 22.44
CA ILE A 153 2.74 7.55 22.39
C ILE A 153 2.94 8.39 21.13
N SER A 154 3.47 9.61 21.26
CA SER A 154 3.70 10.51 20.13
C SER A 154 5.08 11.16 20.21
N MET A 155 6.01 10.66 19.41
CA MET A 155 7.38 11.20 19.24
C MET A 155 7.57 11.62 17.79
N GLY A 156 6.73 12.57 17.34
CA GLY A 156 6.86 13.22 16.04
C GLY A 156 7.69 14.49 16.08
N GLY A 157 7.61 15.29 15.02
CA GLY A 157 8.30 16.58 14.92
C GLY A 157 9.83 16.46 14.90
N LEU A 158 10.52 17.40 15.55
CA LEU A 158 11.98 17.41 15.66
C LEU A 158 12.45 16.39 16.72
N THR A 159 12.27 15.10 16.42
CA THR A 159 12.72 13.99 17.27
C THR A 159 13.89 13.26 16.61
N LEU A 160 14.95 13.01 17.35
CA LEU A 160 16.12 12.23 16.93
C LEU A 160 16.31 11.01 17.85
N HIS A 161 16.39 9.83 17.25
CA HIS A 161 16.62 8.56 17.94
C HIS A 161 18.07 8.10 17.75
N LEU A 162 18.83 8.15 18.84
CA LEU A 162 20.20 7.65 18.96
C LEU A 162 20.19 6.29 19.70
N PHE A 163 21.13 5.41 19.35
CA PHE A 163 21.16 4.02 19.81
C PHE A 163 19.79 3.31 19.64
N GLU A 164 19.34 2.58 20.65
CA GLU A 164 18.06 1.87 20.64
C GLU A 164 16.94 2.73 21.25
N THR A 165 15.85 2.92 20.50
CA THR A 165 14.55 3.32 21.05
C THR A 165 13.60 2.15 20.92
N ARG A 166 13.09 1.65 22.04
CA ARG A 166 12.24 0.45 22.09
C ARG A 166 10.90 0.73 22.74
N ILE A 167 9.82 0.41 22.04
CA ILE A 167 8.45 0.54 22.50
C ILE A 167 7.80 -0.85 22.45
N ALA A 168 7.67 -1.50 23.60
CA ALA A 168 7.30 -2.91 23.66
C ALA A 168 6.20 -3.23 24.67
N HIS A 169 5.31 -4.17 24.37
CA HIS A 169 4.32 -4.70 25.34
C HIS A 169 3.38 -3.65 25.97
N ASN A 170 3.19 -2.49 25.32
CA ASN A 170 2.27 -1.48 25.82
C ASN A 170 0.84 -1.81 25.39
N ARG A 171 -0.12 -1.40 26.22
CA ARG A 171 -1.55 -1.43 25.91
C ARG A 171 -2.01 -0.01 25.65
N VAL A 172 -2.48 0.28 24.44
CA VAL A 172 -2.93 1.63 24.04
C VAL A 172 -4.40 1.59 23.72
N TRP A 173 -5.18 2.45 24.38
CA TRP A 173 -6.63 2.57 24.21
C TRP A 173 -7.02 3.98 23.78
N ALA A 174 -7.98 4.07 22.86
CA ALA A 174 -8.75 5.26 22.49
C ALA A 174 -8.05 6.36 21.67
N GLY A 175 -6.87 6.10 21.09
CA GLY A 175 -6.15 7.09 20.27
C GLY A 175 -6.90 7.49 19.00
N GLN A 176 -7.36 8.75 18.92
CA GLN A 176 -7.99 9.34 17.72
C GLN A 176 -6.99 9.85 16.67
N SER A 177 -5.81 10.31 17.12
CA SER A 177 -4.75 10.86 16.26
C SER A 177 -3.64 9.84 15.98
N GLY A 178 -3.58 8.76 16.77
CA GLY A 178 -2.65 7.66 16.57
C GLY A 178 -2.48 6.82 17.83
N GLY A 179 -2.27 5.51 17.71
CA GLY A 179 -1.85 4.70 18.87
C GLY A 179 -0.42 5.03 19.27
N ILE A 180 0.50 4.80 18.33
CA ILE A 180 1.93 5.08 18.44
C ILE A 180 2.36 5.86 17.20
N VAL A 181 2.97 7.05 17.37
CA VAL A 181 3.40 7.93 16.28
C VAL A 181 4.87 8.27 16.44
N LEU A 182 5.70 7.93 15.44
CA LEU A 182 7.16 7.98 15.46
C LEU A 182 7.69 8.49 14.12
N THR A 183 7.59 9.80 13.88
CA THR A 183 7.93 10.45 12.60
C THR A 183 9.20 11.31 12.68
N GLY A 184 10.08 11.03 13.64
CA GLY A 184 11.37 11.70 13.78
C GLY A 184 12.42 11.26 12.75
N ALA A 185 13.69 11.32 13.13
CA ALA A 185 14.83 10.74 12.42
C ALA A 185 15.63 9.79 13.35
N THR A 186 16.45 8.93 12.77
CA THR A 186 17.50 8.18 13.47
C THR A 186 18.87 8.83 13.21
N GLY A 187 19.83 8.64 14.13
CA GLY A 187 21.20 9.21 14.04
C GLY A 187 22.09 8.63 12.93
N GLU A 188 21.50 8.08 11.88
CA GLU A 188 22.12 7.16 10.93
C GLU A 188 23.36 7.71 10.21
N SER A 189 23.39 9.01 9.92
CA SER A 189 24.54 9.65 9.26
C SER A 189 25.85 9.51 10.03
N ALA A 190 25.81 9.21 11.33
CA ALA A 190 27.00 9.09 12.16
C ALA A 190 27.60 7.67 12.14
N GLN A 191 26.77 6.62 12.28
CA GLN A 191 27.22 5.22 12.36
C GLN A 191 26.14 4.24 11.86
N PRO A 192 26.29 3.67 10.66
CA PRO A 192 25.31 2.73 10.14
C PRO A 192 25.13 1.47 10.99
N GLY A 193 23.88 1.09 11.22
CA GLY A 193 23.48 -0.13 11.91
C GLY A 193 23.42 -0.04 13.45
N VAL A 194 23.91 1.05 14.04
CA VAL A 194 23.90 1.24 15.51
C VAL A 194 22.54 1.77 16.01
N HIS A 195 21.89 2.59 15.19
CA HIS A 195 20.63 3.24 15.53
C HIS A 195 19.45 2.35 15.14
N ARG A 196 18.52 2.14 16.08
CA ARG A 196 17.32 1.32 15.84
C ARG A 196 16.12 1.87 16.59
N LEU A 197 15.00 2.00 15.86
CA LEU A 197 13.69 2.25 16.42
C LEU A 197 12.83 0.99 16.28
N THR A 198 12.41 0.41 17.41
CA THR A 198 11.61 -0.83 17.43
C THR A 198 10.29 -0.60 18.15
N VAL A 199 9.19 -1.00 17.50
CA VAL A 199 7.83 -1.03 18.03
C VAL A 199 7.35 -2.47 17.97
N GLU A 200 7.25 -3.13 19.11
CA GLU A 200 6.97 -4.56 19.12
C GLU A 200 5.96 -5.04 20.17
N ASP A 201 5.19 -6.06 19.83
CA ASP A 201 4.31 -6.79 20.75
C ASP A 201 3.35 -5.88 21.54
N ASN A 202 2.94 -4.74 20.96
CA ASN A 202 1.98 -3.83 21.57
C ASN A 202 0.54 -4.24 21.22
N LEU A 203 -0.38 -4.02 22.15
CA LEU A 203 -1.82 -4.15 21.93
C LEU A 203 -2.45 -2.77 21.76
N ILE A 204 -2.92 -2.46 20.56
CA ILE A 204 -3.37 -1.12 20.18
C ILE A 204 -4.85 -1.16 19.76
N ARG A 205 -5.66 -0.39 20.47
CA ARG A 205 -7.11 -0.27 20.27
C ARG A 205 -7.50 1.19 20.03
N VAL A 206 -7.56 1.59 18.77
CA VAL A 206 -7.63 3.01 18.37
C VAL A 206 -8.85 3.33 17.51
N VAL A 207 -9.13 4.62 17.36
CA VAL A 207 -10.11 5.14 16.40
C VAL A 207 -9.38 5.67 15.16
N GLY A 208 -8.23 6.31 15.36
CA GLY A 208 -7.36 6.80 14.29
C GLY A 208 -6.37 5.75 13.79
N PRO A 209 -5.19 6.17 13.29
CA PRO A 209 -4.19 5.22 12.86
C PRO A 209 -3.63 4.41 14.03
N GLY A 210 -3.28 3.14 13.81
CA GLY A 210 -2.69 2.30 14.86
C GLY A 210 -1.26 2.70 15.17
N ILE A 211 -0.36 2.44 14.23
CA ILE A 211 1.06 2.77 14.31
C ILE A 211 1.42 3.63 13.11
N VAL A 212 2.08 4.76 13.35
CA VAL A 212 2.66 5.61 12.31
C VAL A 212 4.16 5.66 12.56
N ALA A 213 4.97 5.11 11.67
CA ALA A 213 6.43 5.09 11.77
C ALA A 213 7.03 5.69 10.50
N GLY A 214 7.96 6.64 10.65
CA GLY A 214 8.58 7.31 9.50
C GLY A 214 10.09 7.46 9.60
N THR A 215 10.76 6.72 10.48
CA THR A 215 12.22 6.78 10.61
C THR A 215 12.88 5.67 9.79
N ASP A 216 14.10 5.90 9.31
CA ASP A 216 14.93 4.83 8.77
C ASP A 216 15.10 3.70 9.78
N ARG A 217 15.18 2.46 9.28
CA ARG A 217 15.37 1.24 10.08
C ARG A 217 14.28 0.99 11.12
N ALA A 218 13.10 1.60 10.95
CA ALA A 218 11.97 1.35 11.83
C ALA A 218 11.56 -0.13 11.72
N ARG A 219 11.43 -0.79 12.88
CA ARG A 219 10.97 -2.17 12.98
C ARG A 219 9.64 -2.21 13.72
N VAL A 220 8.57 -2.50 12.98
CA VAL A 220 7.22 -2.66 13.53
C VAL A 220 6.88 -4.14 13.52
N ARG A 221 6.89 -4.78 14.69
CA ARG A 221 6.84 -6.25 14.79
C ARG A 221 5.83 -6.80 15.79
N GLY A 222 5.11 -7.88 15.47
CA GLY A 222 4.31 -8.60 16.48
C GLY A 222 3.16 -7.80 17.11
N ASN A 223 2.81 -6.63 16.58
CA ASN A 223 1.78 -5.77 17.19
C ASN A 223 0.37 -6.24 16.82
N VAL A 224 -0.58 -6.06 17.73
CA VAL A 224 -2.01 -6.29 17.47
C VAL A 224 -2.72 -4.95 17.41
N VAL A 225 -3.20 -4.58 16.22
CA VAL A 225 -3.90 -3.32 15.94
C VAL A 225 -5.36 -3.61 15.62
N SER A 226 -6.27 -3.02 16.39
CA SER A 226 -7.71 -3.24 16.24
C SER A 226 -8.51 -1.95 16.49
N PRO A 227 -9.73 -1.83 15.95
CA PRO A 227 -10.59 -0.71 16.25
C PRO A 227 -11.02 -0.72 17.72
N ASN A 228 -11.20 0.46 18.29
CA ASN A 228 -11.95 0.60 19.52
C ASN A 228 -13.47 0.58 19.21
N ALA A 229 -14.07 -0.61 19.25
CA ALA A 229 -15.48 -0.82 18.89
C ALA A 229 -16.44 0.06 19.72
N ALA A 230 -16.14 0.31 20.99
CA ALA A 230 -16.98 1.13 21.87
C ALA A 230 -17.07 2.60 21.39
N LEU A 231 -16.00 3.11 20.77
CA LEU A 231 -15.95 4.49 20.26
C LEU A 231 -16.38 4.60 18.80
N ASN A 232 -16.29 3.52 18.03
CA ASN A 232 -16.61 3.52 16.59
C ASN A 232 -18.11 3.46 16.26
N LEU A 233 -18.97 3.09 17.23
CA LEU A 233 -20.42 3.00 17.00
C LEU A 233 -21.06 4.35 16.61
N GLY A 234 -20.50 5.48 17.04
CA GLY A 234 -21.00 6.81 16.68
C GLY A 234 -20.45 7.37 15.36
N ARG A 235 -19.28 6.89 14.90
CA ARG A 235 -18.56 7.54 13.78
C ARG A 235 -18.91 6.97 12.41
N ARG A 236 -19.40 5.73 12.34
CA ARG A 236 -19.79 5.10 11.06
C ARG A 236 -20.78 5.94 10.25
N ALA A 237 -21.70 6.64 10.91
CA ALA A 237 -22.65 7.53 10.23
C ALA A 237 -21.99 8.79 9.63
N ALA A 238 -20.88 9.26 10.19
CA ALA A 238 -20.19 10.47 9.72
C ALA A 238 -19.24 10.20 8.54
N VAL A 239 -18.74 8.97 8.39
CA VAL A 239 -17.85 8.60 7.28
C VAL A 239 -18.59 8.64 5.94
N ASP A 240 -19.87 8.25 5.92
CA ASP A 240 -20.71 8.32 4.72
C ASP A 240 -20.93 9.77 4.25
N GLU A 241 -20.93 10.74 5.18
CA GLU A 241 -21.08 12.17 4.88
C GLU A 241 -19.76 12.85 4.50
N ALA A 242 -18.62 12.36 5.00
CA ALA A 242 -17.30 12.88 4.60
C ALA A 242 -16.86 12.42 3.19
N ALA A 243 -17.45 11.34 2.67
CA ALA A 243 -17.15 10.81 1.34
C ALA A 243 -17.51 11.77 0.19
N THR A 244 -18.37 12.77 0.42
CA THR A 244 -18.80 13.76 -0.59
C THR A 244 -17.96 15.05 -0.59
N GLN A 245 -17.03 15.26 0.35
CA GLN A 245 -16.19 16.46 0.33
C GLN A 245 -14.94 16.28 -0.57
N PRO A 246 -14.74 17.17 -1.58
CA PRO A 246 -13.61 17.08 -2.49
C PRO A 246 -12.28 17.47 -1.84
N ALA A 247 -11.31 16.57 -1.96
CA ALA A 247 -9.86 16.81 -2.05
C ALA A 247 -9.08 17.40 -0.85
N ARG A 248 -9.66 17.81 0.27
CA ARG A 248 -8.85 18.17 1.48
C ARG A 248 -8.41 16.92 2.27
N ARG A 249 -8.01 15.87 1.54
CA ARG A 249 -7.87 14.49 1.98
C ARG A 249 -6.61 14.30 2.82
N VAL A 250 -6.82 14.04 4.10
CA VAL A 250 -5.89 13.28 4.94
C VAL A 250 -5.71 11.90 4.28
N PRO A 251 -4.49 11.48 3.89
CA PRO A 251 -4.22 10.14 3.44
C PRO A 251 -4.37 9.22 4.67
N HIS A 252 -5.53 8.57 4.73
CA HIS A 252 -5.73 7.34 5.50
C HIS A 252 -5.79 7.45 7.05
N PRO A 253 -6.65 8.32 7.62
CA PRO A 253 -6.75 8.58 9.08
C PRO A 253 -7.18 7.38 9.94
N GLU A 254 -7.56 6.26 9.32
CA GLU A 254 -8.06 5.07 10.02
C GLU A 254 -7.30 3.82 9.59
N SER A 255 -6.00 3.93 9.26
CA SER A 255 -5.19 2.77 8.84
C SER A 255 -4.51 2.05 10.01
N GLY A 256 -4.26 0.75 9.87
CA GLY A 256 -3.64 -0.03 10.92
C GLY A 256 -2.19 0.40 11.17
N ILE A 257 -1.34 0.22 10.17
CA ILE A 257 0.08 0.59 10.21
C ILE A 257 0.38 1.51 9.03
N VAL A 258 1.09 2.61 9.29
CA VAL A 258 1.47 3.60 8.26
C VAL A 258 2.98 3.79 8.31
N VAL A 259 3.65 3.50 7.20
CA VAL A 259 5.04 3.89 6.93
C VAL A 259 5.00 5.31 6.36
N ALA A 260 5.12 6.29 7.24
CA ALA A 260 5.01 7.72 6.91
C ALA A 260 6.39 8.33 6.61
N ARG A 261 6.38 9.60 6.21
CA ARG A 261 7.61 10.38 6.07
C ARG A 261 8.11 10.77 7.46
N GLY A 262 9.42 10.65 7.69
CA GLY A 262 10.07 11.14 8.90
C GLY A 262 10.51 12.60 8.80
N LEU A 263 11.41 12.97 9.70
CA LEU A 263 12.09 14.26 9.68
C LEU A 263 13.07 14.37 8.49
N ARG A 264 13.57 13.23 8.00
CA ARG A 264 14.40 13.21 6.80
C ARG A 264 13.56 13.42 5.54
N LEU A 265 14.07 14.24 4.63
CA LEU A 265 13.37 14.57 3.38
C LEU A 265 13.55 13.52 2.29
N ASP A 266 14.57 12.66 2.40
CA ASP A 266 14.82 11.53 1.50
C ASP A 266 13.92 10.33 1.83
N ALA A 267 14.13 9.24 1.08
CA ALA A 267 13.34 8.03 1.22
C ALA A 267 13.65 7.31 2.53
N THR A 268 12.61 6.80 3.20
CA THR A 268 12.76 6.01 4.41
C THR A 268 13.38 4.66 4.05
N ASP A 269 14.53 4.32 4.62
CA ASP A 269 15.28 3.11 4.25
C ASP A 269 15.27 2.02 5.33
N ASP A 270 15.53 0.78 4.94
CA ASP A 270 15.65 -0.43 5.78
C ASP A 270 14.46 -0.66 6.73
N CYS A 271 13.25 -0.27 6.32
CA CYS A 271 12.05 -0.42 7.15
C CYS A 271 11.51 -1.84 7.12
N GLU A 272 10.99 -2.29 8.26
CA GLU A 272 10.43 -3.63 8.42
C GLU A 272 9.08 -3.59 9.13
N VAL A 273 8.04 -4.12 8.49
CA VAL A 273 6.71 -4.33 9.06
C VAL A 273 6.44 -5.83 9.06
N THR A 274 6.63 -6.51 10.21
CA THR A 274 6.63 -7.98 10.24
C THR A 274 5.79 -8.60 11.34
N GLY A 275 5.08 -9.70 11.07
CA GLY A 275 4.39 -10.46 12.12
C GLY A 275 3.26 -9.71 12.84
N ASN A 276 2.74 -8.62 12.27
CA ASN A 276 1.68 -7.83 12.91
C ASN A 276 0.29 -8.40 12.58
N GLN A 277 -0.66 -8.21 13.48
CA GLN A 277 -2.08 -8.53 13.29
C GLN A 277 -2.89 -7.23 13.21
N VAL A 278 -3.52 -6.97 12.07
CA VAL A 278 -4.37 -5.79 11.85
C VAL A 278 -5.79 -6.26 11.60
N VAL A 279 -6.71 -6.01 12.54
CA VAL A 279 -8.05 -6.62 12.53
C VAL A 279 -9.13 -5.55 12.55
N GLY A 280 -10.09 -5.61 11.62
CA GLY A 280 -11.34 -4.83 11.68
C GLY A 280 -11.18 -3.32 11.48
N ILE A 281 -10.03 -2.87 11.00
CA ILE A 281 -9.72 -1.45 10.81
C ILE A 281 -10.53 -0.87 9.66
N ALA A 282 -11.08 0.33 9.81
CA ALA A 282 -11.97 0.95 8.82
C ALA A 282 -11.23 1.44 7.56
N GLY A 283 -9.98 1.92 7.72
CA GLY A 283 -9.10 2.26 6.61
C GLY A 283 -8.34 1.04 6.06
N HIS A 284 -7.07 1.25 5.70
CA HIS A 284 -6.21 0.21 5.15
C HIS A 284 -5.55 -0.61 6.25
N GLY A 285 -5.11 -1.82 5.92
CA GLY A 285 -4.28 -2.61 6.82
C GLY A 285 -2.92 -1.95 7.05
N ILE A 286 -2.11 -1.92 6.00
CA ILE A 286 -0.77 -1.35 5.97
C ILE A 286 -0.68 -0.33 4.83
N VAL A 287 -0.20 0.87 5.12
CA VAL A 287 -0.01 1.94 4.13
C VAL A 287 1.44 2.37 4.08
N VAL A 288 1.99 2.49 2.88
CA VAL A 288 3.28 3.15 2.62
C VAL A 288 2.98 4.52 2.05
N ALA A 289 3.11 5.55 2.88
CA ALA A 289 2.74 6.94 2.58
C ALA A 289 3.94 7.84 2.30
N SER A 290 5.12 7.25 2.09
CA SER A 290 6.37 7.97 1.86
C SER A 290 7.21 7.27 0.79
N ALA A 291 8.17 8.00 0.24
CA ALA A 291 9.22 7.38 -0.56
C ALA A 291 10.02 6.41 0.31
N THR A 292 10.34 5.23 -0.22
CA THR A 292 11.08 4.18 0.50
C THR A 292 12.31 3.74 -0.30
N GLY A 293 13.43 3.53 0.41
CA GLY A 293 14.60 2.88 -0.15
C GLY A 293 14.32 1.38 -0.22
N THR A 294 14.59 0.69 0.88
CA THR A 294 14.25 -0.71 1.09
C THR A 294 13.11 -0.83 2.12
N LEU A 295 12.11 -1.67 1.80
CA LEU A 295 10.99 -1.95 2.70
C LEU A 295 10.62 -3.43 2.65
N ARG A 296 10.52 -4.05 3.83
CA ARG A 296 10.01 -5.42 3.99
C ARG A 296 8.67 -5.41 4.71
N VAL A 297 7.65 -6.00 4.09
CA VAL A 297 6.35 -6.25 4.72
C VAL A 297 6.10 -7.76 4.71
N GLU A 298 6.32 -8.41 5.86
CA GLU A 298 6.39 -9.87 5.91
C GLU A 298 5.57 -10.52 7.02
N ALA A 299 4.94 -11.65 6.74
CA ALA A 299 4.23 -12.46 7.75
C ALA A 299 3.17 -11.69 8.56
N ASN A 300 2.55 -10.65 7.98
CA ASN A 300 1.47 -9.93 8.64
C ASN A 300 0.12 -10.60 8.35
N GLU A 301 -0.80 -10.50 9.31
CA GLU A 301 -2.19 -10.91 9.17
C GLU A 301 -3.08 -9.66 9.15
N VAL A 302 -3.79 -9.44 8.05
CA VAL A 302 -4.71 -8.30 7.87
C VAL A 302 -6.09 -8.84 7.59
N THR A 303 -7.01 -8.66 8.54
CA THR A 303 -8.32 -9.30 8.50
C THR A 303 -9.45 -8.30 8.68
N GLY A 304 -10.42 -8.33 7.77
CA GLY A 304 -11.68 -7.62 7.93
C GLY A 304 -11.57 -6.10 7.81
N VAL A 305 -10.61 -5.59 7.03
CA VAL A 305 -10.35 -4.15 6.88
C VAL A 305 -11.27 -3.49 5.83
N GLY A 306 -11.61 -2.23 6.05
CA GLY A 306 -12.51 -1.49 5.16
C GLY A 306 -11.88 -1.08 3.83
N GLY A 307 -10.58 -0.77 3.84
CA GLY A 307 -9.78 -0.44 2.66
C GLY A 307 -8.95 -1.62 2.14
N MET A 308 -7.85 -1.30 1.46
CA MET A 308 -6.90 -2.29 0.93
C MET A 308 -6.09 -2.94 2.05
N GLY A 309 -5.63 -4.16 1.84
CA GLY A 309 -4.79 -4.88 2.80
C GLY A 309 -3.42 -4.20 2.94
N ILE A 310 -2.73 -4.02 1.81
CA ILE A 310 -1.46 -3.30 1.71
C ILE A 310 -1.58 -2.28 0.57
N GLU A 311 -1.36 -1.01 0.87
CA GLU A 311 -1.38 0.08 -0.11
C GLU A 311 -0.07 0.85 -0.09
N MET A 312 0.43 1.16 -1.27
CA MET A 312 1.31 2.29 -1.48
C MET A 312 0.46 3.51 -1.85
N ALA A 313 0.55 4.57 -1.03
CA ALA A 313 -0.28 5.75 -1.17
C ALA A 313 0.16 6.60 -2.38
N PRO A 314 -0.75 7.32 -3.05
CA PRO A 314 -0.42 8.14 -4.20
C PRO A 314 0.74 9.11 -3.93
N GLY A 315 1.71 9.18 -4.84
CA GLY A 315 2.88 10.04 -4.72
C GLY A 315 4.03 9.43 -3.91
N SER A 316 3.86 8.21 -3.40
CA SER A 316 4.96 7.43 -2.84
C SER A 316 5.75 6.75 -3.97
N ALA A 317 7.02 6.44 -3.72
CA ALA A 317 7.88 5.69 -4.65
C ALA A 317 8.80 4.74 -3.87
N GLY A 318 9.33 3.70 -4.51
CA GLY A 318 10.15 2.68 -3.86
C GLY A 318 11.39 2.30 -4.68
N GLN A 319 12.50 1.96 -4.03
CA GLN A 319 13.64 1.34 -4.73
C GLN A 319 13.55 -0.18 -4.70
N HIS A 320 13.38 -0.77 -3.51
CA HIS A 320 13.28 -2.21 -3.32
C HIS A 320 12.22 -2.56 -2.26
N MET A 321 11.18 -3.27 -2.66
CA MET A 321 10.10 -3.63 -1.75
C MET A 321 9.81 -5.12 -1.82
N VAL A 322 9.77 -5.77 -0.66
CA VAL A 322 9.45 -7.20 -0.53
C VAL A 322 8.19 -7.36 0.30
N ILE A 323 7.16 -7.94 -0.31
CA ILE A 323 5.88 -8.28 0.31
C ILE A 323 5.77 -9.79 0.37
N ARG A 324 6.04 -10.37 1.54
CA ARG A 324 6.19 -11.82 1.67
C ARG A 324 5.32 -12.46 2.73
N ALA A 325 4.71 -13.61 2.41
CA ALA A 325 4.04 -14.46 3.39
C ALA A 325 2.94 -13.76 4.21
N ASN A 326 2.32 -12.70 3.68
CA ASN A 326 1.22 -12.02 4.34
C ASN A 326 -0.10 -12.77 4.11
N ARG A 327 -1.00 -12.71 5.10
CA ARG A 327 -2.37 -13.24 5.01
C ARG A 327 -3.34 -12.07 5.02
N LEU A 328 -4.02 -11.86 3.90
CA LEU A 328 -5.00 -10.80 3.71
C LEU A 328 -6.38 -11.45 3.58
N HIS A 329 -7.25 -11.27 4.57
CA HIS A 329 -8.58 -11.87 4.60
C HIS A 329 -9.65 -10.79 4.72
N ASP A 330 -10.73 -10.88 3.94
CA ASP A 330 -11.87 -9.97 4.00
C ASP A 330 -11.45 -8.48 3.92
N VAL A 331 -10.66 -8.15 2.90
CA VAL A 331 -10.20 -6.78 2.64
C VAL A 331 -11.17 -6.06 1.71
N ILE A 332 -11.14 -4.72 1.71
CA ILE A 332 -12.00 -3.86 0.88
C ILE A 332 -13.48 -4.05 1.25
N ARG A 333 -13.79 -4.05 2.56
CA ARG A 333 -15.18 -4.25 3.02
C ARG A 333 -16.08 -3.05 2.82
N VAL A 334 -15.52 -1.85 2.84
CA VAL A 334 -16.30 -0.62 2.74
C VAL A 334 -16.31 -0.19 1.27
N PRO A 335 -17.50 0.01 0.66
CA PRO A 335 -17.60 0.56 -0.68
C PRO A 335 -16.82 1.88 -0.78
N ARG A 336 -15.96 2.02 -1.78
CA ARG A 336 -15.38 3.32 -2.12
C ARG A 336 -16.24 3.96 -3.19
N ASN A 337 -16.81 5.12 -2.87
CA ASN A 337 -17.33 6.04 -3.87
C ASN A 337 -16.14 6.61 -4.65
N GLY A 338 -15.70 5.89 -5.68
CA GLY A 338 -14.57 6.29 -6.50
C GLY A 338 -14.38 5.37 -7.70
N THR A 339 -13.79 5.94 -8.75
CA THR A 339 -13.38 5.22 -9.96
C THR A 339 -12.03 4.52 -9.82
N LEU A 340 -11.30 4.79 -8.72
CA LEU A 340 -9.98 4.22 -8.51
C LEU A 340 -10.11 2.73 -8.20
N PRO A 341 -9.41 1.85 -8.95
CA PRO A 341 -9.39 0.43 -8.66
C PRO A 341 -8.85 0.19 -7.25
N ALA A 342 -9.44 -0.79 -6.56
CA ALA A 342 -8.99 -1.27 -5.26
C ALA A 342 -8.29 -2.61 -5.45
N ALA A 343 -7.23 -2.86 -4.68
CA ALA A 343 -6.58 -4.17 -4.69
C ALA A 343 -6.31 -4.65 -3.26
N ALA A 344 -6.19 -5.95 -3.04
CA ALA A 344 -5.73 -6.43 -1.73
C ALA A 344 -4.30 -5.96 -1.45
N VAL A 345 -3.43 -6.02 -2.46
CA VAL A 345 -2.10 -5.42 -2.48
C VAL A 345 -2.03 -4.45 -3.66
N ARG A 346 -1.86 -3.15 -3.40
CA ARG A 346 -1.67 -2.14 -4.45
C ARG A 346 -0.34 -1.43 -4.27
N LEU A 347 0.54 -1.59 -5.25
CA LEU A 347 1.87 -0.98 -5.26
C LEU A 347 2.06 -0.16 -6.53
N HIS A 348 2.79 0.95 -6.44
CA HIS A 348 3.13 1.74 -7.61
C HIS A 348 4.50 2.41 -7.52
N ASP A 349 5.12 2.63 -8.68
CA ASP A 349 6.39 3.37 -8.80
C ASP A 349 7.54 2.77 -7.93
N ILE A 350 7.75 1.46 -8.03
CA ILE A 350 8.80 0.73 -7.29
C ILE A 350 9.82 0.11 -8.26
N ALA A 351 11.10 0.49 -8.19
CA ALA A 351 12.12 -0.01 -9.12
C ALA A 351 12.30 -1.54 -9.08
N HIS A 352 12.32 -2.15 -7.90
CA HIS A 352 12.38 -3.60 -7.69
C HIS A 352 11.31 -4.03 -6.70
N VAL A 353 10.35 -4.84 -7.15
CA VAL A 353 9.26 -5.33 -6.32
C VAL A 353 9.16 -6.84 -6.35
N GLU A 354 9.07 -7.44 -5.17
CA GLU A 354 8.85 -8.87 -4.98
C GLU A 354 7.60 -9.10 -4.13
N VAL A 355 6.59 -9.77 -4.70
CA VAL A 355 5.35 -10.18 -4.02
C VAL A 355 5.31 -11.70 -3.96
N LEU A 356 5.67 -12.24 -2.80
CA LEU A 356 6.03 -13.64 -2.61
C LEU A 356 5.13 -14.34 -1.58
N GLU A 357 4.62 -15.53 -1.89
CA GLU A 357 4.01 -16.44 -0.91
C GLU A 357 2.84 -15.84 -0.11
N ASN A 358 2.14 -14.82 -0.64
CA ASN A 358 1.02 -14.19 0.06
C ASN A 358 -0.26 -15.00 -0.14
N MET A 359 -1.09 -15.04 0.89
CA MET A 359 -2.44 -15.59 0.84
C MET A 359 -3.44 -14.44 0.87
N VAL A 360 -4.28 -14.37 -0.15
CA VAL A 360 -5.35 -13.36 -0.27
C VAL A 360 -6.67 -14.09 -0.42
N ASP A 361 -7.61 -13.81 0.47
CA ASP A 361 -8.96 -14.37 0.43
C ASP A 361 -10.00 -13.31 0.78
N GLY A 362 -11.16 -13.37 0.14
CA GLY A 362 -12.27 -12.45 0.45
C GLY A 362 -12.05 -11.00 0.02
N VAL A 363 -11.59 -10.76 -1.20
CA VAL A 363 -11.36 -9.40 -1.71
C VAL A 363 -12.67 -8.75 -2.15
N GLY A 364 -13.11 -7.74 -1.40
CA GLY A 364 -14.25 -6.92 -1.75
C GLY A 364 -15.58 -7.67 -1.73
N GLN A 365 -15.77 -8.62 -0.81
CA GLN A 365 -17.01 -9.41 -0.70
C GLN A 365 -18.26 -8.58 -0.37
N THR A 366 -18.09 -7.40 0.21
CA THR A 366 -19.17 -6.49 0.61
C THR A 366 -19.12 -5.14 -0.08
N ALA A 367 -18.05 -4.83 -0.81
CA ALA A 367 -17.99 -3.58 -1.56
C ALA A 367 -18.99 -3.63 -2.71
N LEU A 368 -19.84 -2.62 -2.84
CA LEU A 368 -20.67 -2.38 -4.02
C LEU A 368 -19.99 -1.30 -4.88
N GLY A 369 -20.18 -1.34 -6.19
CA GLY A 369 -19.67 -0.31 -7.11
C GLY A 369 -18.88 -0.84 -8.30
N THR A 370 -18.43 0.10 -9.14
CA THR A 370 -17.85 -0.14 -10.47
C THR A 370 -16.32 -0.09 -10.51
N ALA A 371 -15.65 0.18 -9.39
CA ALA A 371 -14.19 0.15 -9.33
C ALA A 371 -13.66 -1.28 -9.43
N GLY A 372 -12.65 -1.49 -10.28
CA GLY A 372 -11.91 -2.75 -10.41
C GLY A 372 -11.41 -3.28 -9.06
N ARG A 373 -11.38 -4.60 -8.90
CA ARG A 373 -10.99 -5.29 -7.67
C ARG A 373 -9.91 -6.30 -7.95
N ASP A 374 -8.68 -5.93 -7.68
CA ASP A 374 -7.55 -6.79 -7.97
C ASP A 374 -7.08 -7.54 -6.71
N GLY A 375 -6.49 -8.72 -6.88
CA GLY A 375 -5.76 -9.36 -5.78
C GLY A 375 -4.47 -8.61 -5.53
N ILE A 376 -3.61 -8.62 -6.54
CA ILE A 376 -2.34 -7.89 -6.55
C ILE A 376 -2.37 -6.95 -7.74
N GLN A 377 -2.24 -5.64 -7.48
CA GLN A 377 -2.08 -4.62 -8.51
C GLN A 377 -0.71 -3.96 -8.35
N LEU A 378 0.10 -4.08 -9.38
CA LEU A 378 1.37 -3.38 -9.52
C LEU A 378 1.22 -2.37 -10.65
N SER A 379 1.50 -1.10 -10.40
CA SER A 379 1.42 -0.07 -11.43
C SER A 379 2.57 0.92 -11.44
N GLY A 380 2.62 1.77 -12.47
CA GLY A 380 3.61 2.85 -12.56
C GLY A 380 4.79 2.54 -13.47
N SER A 381 5.46 3.61 -13.92
CA SER A 381 6.53 3.55 -14.92
C SER A 381 7.91 3.28 -14.33
N GLY A 382 8.03 3.31 -12.99
CA GLY A 382 9.30 3.12 -12.30
C GLY A 382 9.77 1.67 -12.20
N SER A 383 8.87 0.68 -12.37
CA SER A 383 9.18 -0.71 -12.08
C SER A 383 10.08 -1.35 -13.12
N ARG A 384 11.30 -1.74 -12.73
CA ARG A 384 12.30 -2.39 -13.59
C ARG A 384 12.28 -3.90 -13.44
N ILE A 385 12.21 -4.39 -12.20
CA ILE A 385 12.19 -5.82 -11.87
C ILE A 385 10.95 -6.13 -11.05
N VAL A 386 10.09 -7.00 -11.57
CA VAL A 386 8.85 -7.40 -10.93
C VAL A 386 8.83 -8.91 -10.75
N ARG A 387 8.67 -9.38 -9.51
CA ARG A 387 8.50 -10.81 -9.20
C ARG A 387 7.21 -11.03 -8.44
N VAL A 388 6.31 -11.82 -8.98
CA VAL A 388 5.06 -12.23 -8.32
C VAL A 388 5.07 -13.75 -8.25
N ARG A 389 5.43 -14.31 -7.10
CA ARG A 389 5.65 -15.77 -6.98
C ARG A 389 4.92 -16.42 -5.82
N GLY A 390 4.37 -17.62 -6.04
CA GLY A 390 3.87 -18.46 -4.95
C GLY A 390 2.64 -17.92 -4.22
N ASN A 391 1.92 -16.94 -4.78
CA ASN A 391 0.76 -16.35 -4.11
C ASN A 391 -0.50 -17.22 -4.31
N ASP A 392 -1.35 -17.28 -3.30
CA ASP A 392 -2.64 -17.98 -3.32
C ASP A 392 -3.77 -16.97 -3.17
N LEU A 393 -4.48 -16.72 -4.28
CA LEU A 393 -5.46 -15.65 -4.45
C LEU A 393 -6.85 -16.24 -4.67
N ARG A 394 -7.78 -15.99 -3.74
CA ARG A 394 -9.14 -16.57 -3.74
C ARG A 394 -10.20 -15.53 -3.35
N GLY A 395 -11.47 -15.86 -3.60
CA GLY A 395 -12.59 -15.15 -2.97
C GLY A 395 -12.80 -13.71 -3.43
N PHE A 396 -12.87 -13.47 -4.74
CA PHE A 396 -13.05 -12.11 -5.27
C PHE A 396 -14.52 -11.74 -5.50
N GLY A 397 -14.86 -10.51 -5.13
CA GLY A 397 -16.14 -9.88 -5.47
C GLY A 397 -17.32 -10.29 -4.60
N VAL A 398 -18.45 -9.66 -4.87
CA VAL A 398 -19.74 -9.99 -4.24
C VAL A 398 -20.42 -11.09 -5.06
N SER A 399 -20.86 -12.15 -4.39
CA SER A 399 -21.67 -13.20 -5.00
C SER A 399 -22.89 -12.60 -5.72
N GLY A 400 -23.08 -12.98 -6.99
CA GLY A 400 -24.22 -12.52 -7.80
C GLY A 400 -24.10 -11.09 -8.36
N SER A 401 -23.02 -10.35 -8.09
CA SER A 401 -22.77 -9.04 -8.70
C SER A 401 -21.79 -9.16 -9.87
N ALA A 402 -21.97 -8.31 -10.89
CA ALA A 402 -21.01 -8.20 -11.97
C ALA A 402 -19.72 -7.55 -11.45
N LEU A 403 -18.62 -8.28 -11.50
CA LEU A 403 -17.31 -7.70 -11.24
C LEU A 403 -16.98 -6.70 -12.35
N PRO A 404 -16.57 -5.47 -11.99
CA PRO A 404 -15.95 -4.54 -12.94
C PRO A 404 -14.62 -5.12 -13.45
N ASP A 405 -13.94 -4.40 -14.34
CA ASP A 405 -12.63 -4.80 -14.86
C ASP A 405 -11.65 -5.09 -13.71
N SER A 406 -11.37 -6.38 -13.48
CA SER A 406 -10.72 -6.89 -12.27
C SER A 406 -9.82 -8.07 -12.62
N ALA A 407 -8.71 -8.22 -11.90
CA ALA A 407 -7.77 -9.31 -12.10
C ALA A 407 -7.26 -9.91 -10.79
N GLY A 408 -6.98 -11.21 -10.77
CA GLY A 408 -6.24 -11.81 -9.65
C GLY A 408 -4.88 -11.15 -9.48
N VAL A 409 -4.09 -11.11 -10.56
CA VAL A 409 -2.83 -10.35 -10.64
C VAL A 409 -2.92 -9.37 -11.81
N SER A 410 -2.67 -8.10 -11.55
CA SER A 410 -2.59 -7.02 -12.53
C SER A 410 -1.22 -6.34 -12.46
N ILE A 411 -0.53 -6.25 -13.60
CA ILE A 411 0.73 -5.52 -13.74
C ILE A 411 0.52 -4.48 -14.84
N ASP A 412 0.19 -3.25 -14.44
CA ASP A 412 -0.25 -2.16 -15.31
C ASP A 412 0.89 -1.12 -15.49
N GLY A 413 1.34 -0.86 -16.72
CA GLY A 413 2.41 0.14 -16.93
C GLY A 413 2.53 0.57 -18.39
N THR A 414 2.89 1.85 -18.60
CA THR A 414 3.08 2.43 -19.94
C THR A 414 4.48 2.19 -20.50
N ALA A 415 5.47 2.01 -19.63
CA ALA A 415 6.79 1.50 -19.98
C ALA A 415 6.87 0.07 -19.44
N PRO A 416 7.18 -0.92 -20.28
CA PRO A 416 7.25 -2.28 -19.77
C PRO A 416 8.41 -2.38 -18.78
N SER A 417 8.17 -3.03 -17.65
CA SER A 417 9.25 -3.42 -16.75
C SER A 417 10.28 -4.23 -17.52
N ALA A 418 11.56 -3.98 -17.26
CA ALA A 418 12.65 -4.66 -17.96
C ALA A 418 12.59 -6.18 -17.74
N GLU A 419 12.19 -6.61 -16.53
CA GLU A 419 12.04 -8.01 -16.15
C GLU A 419 10.75 -8.21 -15.35
N VAL A 420 9.88 -9.11 -15.81
CA VAL A 420 8.67 -9.55 -15.11
C VAL A 420 8.68 -11.07 -14.99
N ASP A 421 8.64 -11.61 -13.78
CA ASP A 421 8.43 -13.04 -13.51
C ASP A 421 7.17 -13.26 -12.67
N VAL A 422 6.16 -13.89 -13.26
CA VAL A 422 4.94 -14.33 -12.59
C VAL A 422 4.94 -15.85 -12.54
N SER A 423 5.21 -16.42 -11.37
CA SER A 423 5.37 -17.88 -11.26
C SER A 423 4.72 -18.54 -10.06
N THR A 424 4.29 -19.79 -10.25
CA THR A 424 3.75 -20.65 -9.18
C THR A 424 2.62 -20.01 -8.38
N ASN A 425 1.82 -19.13 -8.98
CA ASN A 425 0.66 -18.52 -8.34
C ASN A 425 -0.58 -19.40 -8.54
N VAL A 426 -1.47 -19.39 -7.55
CA VAL A 426 -2.79 -19.99 -7.61
C VAL A 426 -3.81 -18.87 -7.58
N VAL A 427 -4.59 -18.71 -8.64
CA VAL A 427 -5.64 -17.69 -8.74
C VAL A 427 -6.96 -18.39 -9.00
N ARG A 428 -7.86 -18.33 -8.02
CA ARG A 428 -9.18 -18.97 -8.09
C ARG A 428 -10.31 -18.01 -7.79
N LEU A 429 -11.38 -18.12 -8.55
CA LEU A 429 -12.64 -17.45 -8.24
C LEU A 429 -13.52 -18.44 -7.48
N SER A 430 -13.68 -18.26 -6.17
CA SER A 430 -14.41 -19.23 -5.32
C SER A 430 -15.93 -19.03 -5.31
N THR A 431 -16.41 -17.89 -5.78
CA THR A 431 -17.84 -17.63 -5.97
C THR A 431 -18.17 -17.72 -7.45
N THR A 432 -19.45 -17.84 -7.79
CA THR A 432 -19.98 -17.71 -9.16
C THR A 432 -20.47 -16.27 -9.38
N PRO A 433 -19.59 -15.26 -9.51
CA PRO A 433 -20.02 -13.94 -9.93
C PRO A 433 -20.44 -14.02 -11.41
N VAL A 434 -21.46 -13.24 -11.77
CA VAL A 434 -21.82 -12.98 -13.16
C VAL A 434 -20.85 -11.93 -13.68
N ALA A 435 -19.57 -12.27 -13.80
CA ALA A 435 -18.49 -11.32 -14.05
C ALA A 435 -18.14 -11.21 -15.54
N PRO A 436 -18.55 -10.15 -16.27
CA PRO A 436 -18.19 -10.01 -17.67
C PRO A 436 -16.70 -9.69 -17.90
N ALA A 437 -15.94 -9.28 -16.88
CA ALA A 437 -14.60 -8.69 -17.05
C ALA A 437 -13.52 -9.21 -16.08
N TRP A 438 -13.71 -10.38 -15.47
CA TRP A 438 -12.71 -10.97 -14.55
C TRP A 438 -11.57 -11.66 -15.31
N ARG A 439 -10.34 -11.48 -14.85
CA ARG A 439 -9.13 -12.15 -15.37
C ARG A 439 -8.36 -12.78 -14.23
N ALA A 440 -7.71 -13.90 -14.47
CA ALA A 440 -6.77 -14.43 -13.48
C ALA A 440 -5.45 -13.64 -13.50
N LEU A 441 -4.98 -13.28 -14.69
CA LEU A 441 -3.74 -12.55 -14.91
C LEU A 441 -3.89 -11.49 -16.00
N ARG A 442 -3.45 -10.26 -15.70
CA ARG A 442 -3.30 -9.16 -16.64
C ARG A 442 -1.88 -8.58 -16.57
N ILE A 443 -1.20 -8.48 -17.71
CA ILE A 443 0.11 -7.81 -17.83
C ILE A 443 0.07 -6.84 -19.00
N GLY A 444 0.44 -5.59 -18.74
CA GLY A 444 0.46 -4.52 -19.74
C GLY A 444 -0.83 -3.72 -19.77
N MET A 445 -0.92 -2.78 -20.72
CA MET A 445 -2.14 -1.99 -20.89
C MET A 445 -3.27 -2.88 -21.40
N PRO A 446 -4.50 -2.74 -20.86
CA PRO A 446 -5.65 -3.43 -21.44
C PRO A 446 -5.70 -3.08 -22.91
N LEU A 447 -5.81 -4.09 -23.76
CA LEU A 447 -6.07 -3.84 -25.17
C LEU A 447 -7.34 -3.01 -25.21
N ALA A 448 -7.24 -1.78 -25.74
CA ALA A 448 -8.42 -0.96 -25.93
C ALA A 448 -9.45 -1.86 -26.62
N PRO A 449 -10.67 -2.02 -26.06
CA PRO A 449 -11.66 -2.90 -26.67
C PRO A 449 -11.74 -2.50 -28.13
N SER A 450 -11.60 -3.46 -29.03
CA SER A 450 -11.56 -3.17 -30.46
C SER A 450 -12.71 -2.22 -30.78
N ILE A 451 -12.48 -1.26 -31.66
CA ILE A 451 -13.52 -0.28 -32.06
C ILE A 451 -14.82 -1.02 -32.41
N GLU A 452 -14.73 -2.26 -32.90
CA GLU A 452 -15.87 -3.16 -33.14
C GLU A 452 -16.66 -3.56 -31.87
N GLN A 453 -16.01 -3.86 -30.74
CA GLN A 453 -16.68 -4.08 -29.44
C GLN A 453 -17.26 -2.79 -28.87
N GLN A 454 -16.60 -1.65 -29.06
CA GLN A 454 -17.16 -0.35 -28.67
C GLN A 454 -18.39 0.01 -29.52
N ILE A 455 -18.36 -0.27 -30.83
CA ILE A 455 -19.49 -0.10 -31.75
C ILE A 455 -20.63 -1.06 -31.40
N ARG A 456 -20.36 -2.33 -31.06
CA ARG A 456 -21.41 -3.28 -30.63
C ARG A 456 -22.06 -2.88 -29.31
N ARG A 457 -21.30 -2.31 -28.36
CA ARG A 457 -21.86 -1.75 -27.12
C ARG A 457 -22.66 -0.46 -27.39
N ALA A 458 -22.22 0.37 -28.34
CA ALA A 458 -22.93 1.57 -28.76
C ALA A 458 -24.22 1.27 -29.57
N ALA A 459 -24.27 0.14 -30.27
CA ALA A 459 -25.41 -0.28 -31.09
C ALA A 459 -26.65 -0.74 -30.27
N VAL A 460 -26.57 -0.79 -28.94
CA VAL A 460 -27.69 -1.22 -28.06
C VAL A 460 -28.51 -0.04 -27.49
N GLY A 461 -28.23 1.21 -27.88
CA GLY A 461 -29.07 2.35 -27.49
C GLY A 461 -28.95 3.56 -28.41
N PRO A 462 -30.03 4.03 -29.06
CA PRO A 462 -29.93 5.00 -30.17
C PRO A 462 -29.67 6.47 -29.78
N ILE A 463 -29.29 6.82 -28.53
CA ILE A 463 -29.27 8.25 -28.11
C ILE A 463 -27.97 8.72 -27.40
N GLY A 464 -27.10 7.85 -26.89
CA GLY A 464 -25.98 8.28 -26.03
C GLY A 464 -24.67 8.69 -26.73
N VAL A 465 -24.49 8.41 -28.03
CA VAL A 465 -23.17 8.47 -28.68
C VAL A 465 -22.73 9.89 -29.03
N LEU A 466 -23.65 10.82 -29.26
CA LEU A 466 -23.31 12.19 -29.66
C LEU A 466 -22.85 13.06 -28.48
N GLU A 467 -23.34 12.83 -27.26
CA GLU A 467 -22.94 13.63 -26.08
C GLU A 467 -21.54 13.26 -25.54
N GLY A 468 -21.12 12.00 -25.69
CA GLY A 468 -19.81 11.53 -25.21
C GLY A 468 -18.63 12.09 -26.02
N LEU A 469 -18.78 12.20 -27.34
CA LEU A 469 -17.75 12.70 -28.26
C LEU A 469 -17.60 14.23 -28.23
N ILE A 470 -18.67 14.96 -27.90
CA ILE A 470 -18.64 16.43 -27.80
C ILE A 470 -17.96 16.87 -26.48
N ARG A 471 -18.09 16.10 -25.39
CA ARG A 471 -17.45 16.45 -24.09
C ARG A 471 -15.95 16.17 -24.04
N SER A 472 -15.43 15.21 -24.81
CA SER A 472 -13.99 14.88 -24.78
C SER A 472 -13.08 15.87 -25.52
N THR A 473 -13.65 16.79 -26.30
CA THR A 473 -12.88 17.55 -27.30
C THR A 473 -12.80 19.06 -26.99
N VAL A 474 -13.53 19.60 -25.99
CA VAL A 474 -13.71 21.08 -25.86
C VAL A 474 -13.36 21.70 -24.48
N LEU A 475 -12.97 20.95 -23.44
CA LEU A 475 -12.53 21.58 -22.18
C LEU A 475 -11.01 21.80 -22.14
N ARG A 476 -10.57 22.83 -22.89
CA ARG A 476 -9.28 23.51 -22.67
C ARG A 476 -9.30 24.21 -21.31
N GLN A 477 -8.26 23.96 -20.51
CA GLN A 477 -8.00 24.63 -19.23
C GLN A 477 -7.89 26.17 -19.41
N PRO A 478 -8.34 26.97 -18.42
CA PRO A 478 -8.03 28.39 -18.37
C PRO A 478 -6.56 28.61 -18.00
N PRO A 479 -5.88 29.62 -18.58
CA PRO A 479 -4.50 29.94 -18.26
C PRO A 479 -4.44 30.75 -16.95
N GLY A 480 -3.61 30.32 -16.01
CA GLY A 480 -3.19 31.17 -14.89
C GLY A 480 -3.25 30.50 -13.52
N GLN A 481 -2.27 29.64 -13.22
CA GLN A 481 -1.76 29.47 -11.87
C GLN A 481 -0.35 28.86 -11.95
N ALA A 482 0.65 29.70 -11.70
CA ALA A 482 2.05 29.30 -11.64
C ALA A 482 2.29 28.47 -10.38
N THR A 483 2.63 27.20 -10.55
CA THR A 483 3.22 26.37 -9.51
C THR A 483 4.75 26.47 -9.59
N PRO A 484 5.48 26.48 -8.46
CA PRO A 484 6.92 26.54 -8.46
C PRO A 484 7.52 25.26 -9.06
N GLN A 485 8.26 25.43 -10.15
CA GLN A 485 9.03 24.40 -10.82
C GLN A 485 10.08 23.80 -9.87
N ALA A 486 9.88 22.55 -9.47
CA ALA A 486 10.99 21.68 -9.14
C ALA A 486 11.82 21.46 -10.40
N ALA A 487 13.13 21.66 -10.30
CA ALA A 487 14.07 21.60 -11.40
C ALA A 487 14.01 20.24 -12.13
N THR A 488 13.41 20.25 -13.32
CA THR A 488 13.46 19.16 -14.29
C THR A 488 14.86 19.08 -14.85
N VAL A 489 15.68 18.18 -14.32
CA VAL A 489 16.96 17.82 -14.93
C VAL A 489 16.70 17.06 -16.23
N GLY A 490 17.01 17.70 -17.36
CA GLY A 490 17.43 17.06 -18.62
C GLY A 490 16.43 16.14 -19.34
N ALA A 491 15.50 16.73 -20.11
CA ALA A 491 14.85 16.03 -21.22
C ALA A 491 15.74 16.12 -22.47
N GLY A 492 16.19 14.99 -23.01
CA GLY A 492 17.04 15.01 -24.21
C GLY A 492 17.51 13.66 -24.77
N ALA A 493 16.83 12.56 -24.50
CA ALA A 493 16.94 11.33 -25.28
C ALA A 493 15.63 10.56 -25.13
N ALA A 494 14.97 10.22 -26.23
CA ALA A 494 13.91 9.22 -26.18
C ALA A 494 14.56 7.95 -25.60
N PRO A 495 14.09 7.43 -24.44
CA PRO A 495 14.69 6.24 -23.87
C PRO A 495 14.56 5.14 -24.94
N VAL A 496 15.70 4.59 -25.35
CA VAL A 496 15.74 3.37 -26.15
C VAL A 496 14.91 2.36 -25.35
N ALA A 497 13.77 1.95 -25.92
CA ALA A 497 12.84 1.06 -25.24
C ALA A 497 13.61 -0.22 -24.90
N ALA A 498 13.93 -0.41 -23.62
CA ALA A 498 14.51 -1.65 -23.15
C ALA A 498 13.53 -2.77 -23.49
N GLN A 499 14.02 -3.81 -24.18
CA GLN A 499 13.20 -4.97 -24.49
C GLN A 499 12.77 -5.61 -23.17
N ALA A 500 11.46 -5.70 -22.94
CA ALA A 500 10.93 -6.34 -21.75
C ALA A 500 11.13 -7.85 -21.85
N LEU A 501 11.62 -8.46 -20.77
CA LEU A 501 11.66 -9.90 -20.61
C LEU A 501 10.54 -10.32 -19.66
N ILE A 502 9.56 -11.06 -20.18
CA ILE A 502 8.42 -11.52 -19.40
C ILE A 502 8.44 -13.04 -19.33
N SER A 503 8.32 -13.56 -18.11
CA SER A 503 8.19 -14.98 -17.82
C SER A 503 6.92 -15.21 -17.01
N VAL A 504 6.04 -16.07 -17.50
CA VAL A 504 4.83 -16.52 -16.81
C VAL A 504 4.86 -18.04 -16.75
N ARG A 505 5.10 -18.61 -15.56
CA ARG A 505 5.34 -20.06 -15.45
C ARG A 505 4.71 -20.78 -14.25
N GLY A 506 4.24 -22.00 -14.47
CA GLY A 506 3.79 -22.87 -13.38
C GLY A 506 2.57 -22.35 -12.60
N ASN A 507 1.77 -21.44 -13.18
CA ASN A 507 0.61 -20.86 -12.50
C ASN A 507 -0.65 -21.71 -12.72
N LEU A 508 -1.54 -21.73 -11.71
CA LEU A 508 -2.92 -22.18 -11.85
C LEU A 508 -3.84 -20.96 -11.91
N LEU A 509 -4.50 -20.76 -13.04
CA LEU A 509 -5.24 -19.54 -13.37
C LEU A 509 -6.68 -19.89 -13.74
N GLU A 510 -7.63 -19.54 -12.86
CA GLU A 510 -9.06 -19.74 -13.07
C GLU A 510 -9.77 -18.41 -13.32
N ALA A 511 -10.64 -18.39 -14.34
CA ALA A 511 -11.53 -17.27 -14.58
C ALA A 511 -12.95 -17.73 -14.95
N LEU A 512 -13.89 -16.81 -14.78
CA LEU A 512 -15.29 -16.91 -15.15
C LEU A 512 -15.65 -15.71 -16.02
N GLY A 513 -16.50 -15.93 -17.02
CA GLY A 513 -16.97 -14.87 -17.93
C GLY A 513 -16.34 -14.87 -19.33
N PRO A 514 -16.71 -13.87 -20.15
CA PRO A 514 -16.27 -13.71 -21.53
C PRO A 514 -14.89 -13.05 -21.67
N ALA A 515 -14.31 -12.50 -20.59
CA ALA A 515 -12.95 -11.98 -20.62
C ALA A 515 -11.93 -13.12 -20.72
N PRO A 516 -10.77 -12.90 -21.36
CA PRO A 516 -9.69 -13.87 -21.35
C PRO A 516 -9.26 -14.18 -19.91
N THR A 517 -9.03 -15.45 -19.60
CA THR A 517 -8.45 -15.84 -18.31
C THR A 517 -7.08 -15.18 -18.11
N VAL A 518 -6.31 -15.06 -19.19
CA VAL A 518 -5.00 -14.42 -19.22
C VAL A 518 -4.96 -13.38 -20.33
N GLU A 519 -4.61 -12.15 -19.99
CA GLU A 519 -4.33 -11.08 -20.95
C GLU A 519 -2.90 -10.56 -20.75
N ILE A 520 -2.05 -10.72 -21.77
CA ILE A 520 -0.68 -10.20 -21.77
C ILE A 520 -0.55 -9.32 -23.01
N ASN A 521 -0.15 -8.06 -22.84
CA ASN A 521 0.06 -7.11 -23.91
C ASN A 521 1.31 -6.27 -23.65
N VAL A 522 2.43 -6.72 -24.19
CA VAL A 522 3.76 -6.17 -23.86
C VAL A 522 4.59 -5.95 -25.11
N ALA A 523 5.55 -5.02 -25.01
CA ALA A 523 6.61 -4.89 -26.01
C ALA A 523 7.84 -5.64 -25.49
N GLY A 524 8.24 -6.72 -26.17
CA GLY A 524 9.37 -7.57 -25.77
C GLY A 524 9.10 -9.07 -25.93
N VAL A 525 9.93 -9.87 -25.28
CA VAL A 525 9.87 -11.34 -25.32
C VAL A 525 9.00 -11.84 -24.17
N CYS A 526 8.00 -12.66 -24.48
CA CYS A 526 7.14 -13.30 -23.49
C CYS A 526 7.31 -14.82 -23.52
N THR A 527 7.73 -15.41 -22.41
CA THR A 527 7.70 -16.86 -22.18
C THR A 527 6.50 -17.21 -21.32
N PHE A 528 5.60 -18.04 -21.84
CA PHE A 528 4.42 -18.55 -21.17
C PHE A 528 4.49 -20.08 -21.11
N ALA A 529 4.93 -20.62 -19.96
CA ALA A 529 5.31 -22.01 -19.83
C ALA A 529 4.64 -22.75 -18.65
N ASP A 530 4.25 -24.01 -18.83
CA ASP A 530 3.80 -24.88 -17.73
C ASP A 530 2.60 -24.36 -16.92
N ASN A 531 1.74 -23.52 -17.52
CA ASN A 531 0.59 -22.96 -16.83
C ASN A 531 -0.66 -23.83 -17.02
N GLN A 532 -1.52 -23.85 -16.00
CA GLN A 532 -2.86 -24.44 -16.03
C GLN A 532 -3.90 -23.33 -16.08
N CYS A 533 -4.54 -23.14 -17.23
CA CYS A 533 -5.57 -22.13 -17.44
C CYS A 533 -6.93 -22.80 -17.55
N LEU A 534 -7.83 -22.45 -16.63
CA LEU A 534 -9.15 -23.04 -16.53
C LEU A 534 -10.21 -21.95 -16.69
N ARG A 535 -11.21 -22.20 -17.54
CA ARG A 535 -12.44 -21.42 -17.61
C ARG A 535 -13.62 -22.34 -17.37
N ALA A 536 -14.32 -22.11 -16.26
CA ALA A 536 -15.37 -23.01 -15.79
C ALA A 536 -16.68 -22.89 -16.59
N ASP A 537 -16.89 -21.81 -17.33
CA ASP A 537 -18.15 -21.57 -18.06
C ASP A 537 -18.05 -21.96 -19.55
N SER A 538 -18.94 -22.86 -19.99
CA SER A 538 -19.08 -23.26 -21.39
C SER A 538 -19.92 -22.30 -22.22
N GLN A 539 -20.68 -21.39 -21.59
CA GLN A 539 -21.60 -20.48 -22.29
C GLN A 539 -20.87 -19.42 -23.11
N PHE A 540 -19.62 -19.09 -22.78
CA PHE A 540 -18.81 -18.06 -23.47
C PHE A 540 -17.91 -18.65 -24.56
N SER A 541 -18.51 -19.48 -25.43
CA SER A 541 -17.81 -20.24 -26.48
C SER A 541 -17.08 -19.40 -27.54
N THR A 542 -17.26 -18.07 -27.57
CA THR A 542 -16.61 -17.20 -28.56
C THR A 542 -15.34 -16.53 -28.06
N SER A 543 -15.08 -16.54 -26.76
CA SER A 543 -13.93 -15.82 -26.18
C SER A 543 -12.68 -16.68 -26.11
N THR A 544 -11.52 -16.14 -26.48
CA THR A 544 -10.23 -16.83 -26.28
C THR A 544 -9.90 -16.95 -24.80
N ILE A 545 -9.32 -18.07 -24.36
CA ILE A 545 -8.90 -18.26 -22.95
C ILE A 545 -7.64 -17.46 -22.63
N ILE A 546 -6.65 -17.48 -23.52
CA ILE A 546 -5.38 -16.76 -23.37
C ILE A 546 -5.21 -15.78 -24.53
N SER A 547 -5.10 -14.48 -24.23
CA SER A 547 -4.74 -13.44 -25.20
C SER A 547 -3.32 -12.99 -24.92
N LEU A 548 -2.38 -13.28 -25.83
CA LEU A 548 -0.96 -12.94 -25.68
C LEU A 548 -0.50 -12.09 -26.86
N GLN A 549 -0.15 -10.84 -26.58
CA GLN A 549 0.48 -9.93 -27.52
C GLN A 549 1.87 -9.55 -27.02
N ALA A 550 2.89 -9.82 -27.85
CA ALA A 550 4.31 -9.61 -27.56
C ALA A 550 5.09 -9.32 -28.86
N ASP A 551 6.38 -8.99 -28.78
CA ASP A 551 7.25 -8.93 -29.97
C ASP A 551 7.71 -10.33 -30.39
N ALA A 552 8.00 -11.17 -29.39
CA ALA A 552 8.27 -12.60 -29.55
C ALA A 552 7.59 -13.41 -28.45
N ALA A 553 7.14 -14.62 -28.77
CA ALA A 553 6.40 -15.46 -27.83
C ALA A 553 6.89 -16.91 -27.80
N ILE A 554 7.18 -17.43 -26.60
CA ILE A 554 7.44 -18.85 -26.35
C ILE A 554 6.26 -19.39 -25.54
N PHE A 555 5.47 -20.29 -26.12
CA PHE A 555 4.25 -20.83 -25.52
C PHE A 555 4.35 -22.36 -25.42
N THR A 556 4.69 -22.88 -24.24
CA THR A 556 5.05 -24.29 -24.09
C THR A 556 4.53 -24.98 -22.83
N GLY A 557 4.22 -26.28 -22.89
CA GLY A 557 3.86 -27.04 -21.69
C GLY A 557 2.54 -26.64 -21.02
N ASN A 558 1.69 -25.84 -21.66
CA ASN A 558 0.48 -25.31 -21.02
C ASN A 558 -0.70 -26.27 -21.12
N HIS A 559 -1.52 -26.31 -20.08
CA HIS A 559 -2.81 -27.02 -20.06
C HIS A 559 -3.95 -26.01 -20.03
N VAL A 560 -4.74 -25.97 -21.11
CA VAL A 560 -5.83 -24.99 -21.27
C VAL A 560 -7.16 -25.70 -21.44
N ARG A 561 -8.10 -25.44 -20.53
CA ARG A 561 -9.43 -26.05 -20.52
C ARG A 561 -10.52 -24.99 -20.37
N GLY A 562 -11.56 -25.05 -21.20
CA GLY A 562 -12.75 -24.20 -21.06
C GLY A 562 -13.49 -23.99 -22.37
N GLY A 563 -14.54 -23.16 -22.35
CA GLY A 563 -15.27 -22.73 -23.55
C GLY A 563 -14.58 -21.55 -24.24
N GLY A 564 -14.49 -21.58 -25.57
CA GLY A 564 -13.88 -20.54 -26.39
C GLY A 564 -13.72 -20.96 -27.84
N GLN A 565 -13.44 -20.00 -28.73
CA GLN A 565 -13.13 -20.30 -30.14
C GLN A 565 -11.72 -20.86 -30.27
N PHE A 566 -10.80 -20.32 -29.45
CA PHE A 566 -9.40 -20.70 -29.39
C PHE A 566 -8.95 -20.83 -27.94
N ALA A 567 -8.03 -21.76 -27.68
CA ALA A 567 -7.42 -21.90 -26.37
C ALA A 567 -6.48 -20.73 -26.11
N ALA A 568 -5.71 -20.33 -27.13
CA ALA A 568 -4.84 -19.18 -27.08
C ALA A 568 -4.87 -18.42 -28.41
N ASP A 569 -4.73 -17.10 -28.33
CA ASP A 569 -4.53 -16.20 -29.46
C ASP A 569 -3.22 -15.46 -29.22
N ILE A 570 -2.22 -15.79 -30.02
CA ILE A 570 -0.85 -15.30 -29.91
C ILE A 570 -0.62 -14.32 -31.05
N ASN A 571 -0.33 -13.08 -30.71
CA ASN A 571 -0.09 -12.00 -31.67
C ASN A 571 1.31 -11.44 -31.46
N THR A 572 2.26 -11.87 -32.29
CA THR A 572 3.63 -11.36 -32.31
C THR A 572 3.69 -10.17 -33.26
N ARG A 573 3.40 -8.96 -32.78
CA ARG A 573 3.43 -7.74 -33.58
C ARG A 573 4.24 -6.66 -32.89
N THR A 574 5.14 -6.05 -33.66
CA THR A 574 5.92 -4.88 -33.24
C THR A 574 5.57 -3.73 -34.17
N ASN A 575 5.07 -2.62 -33.63
CA ASN A 575 4.71 -1.42 -34.42
C ASN A 575 3.78 -1.71 -35.61
N GLY A 576 2.83 -2.64 -35.43
CA GLY A 576 1.88 -3.04 -36.48
C GLY A 576 2.45 -3.98 -37.55
N GLN A 577 3.75 -4.27 -37.53
CA GLN A 577 4.36 -5.30 -38.36
C GLN A 577 4.28 -6.65 -37.67
N VAL A 578 3.90 -7.70 -38.41
CA VAL A 578 3.88 -9.07 -37.90
C VAL A 578 5.32 -9.54 -37.76
N ASN A 579 5.77 -9.73 -36.53
CA ASN A 579 7.03 -10.40 -36.24
C ASN A 579 6.78 -11.91 -36.24
N GLN A 580 7.69 -12.67 -36.84
CA GLN A 580 7.55 -14.12 -36.99
C GLN A 580 8.23 -14.92 -35.87
N ALA A 581 8.69 -14.26 -34.80
CA ALA A 581 9.43 -14.91 -33.72
C ALA A 581 8.48 -15.55 -32.69
N TRP A 582 8.03 -16.78 -32.96
CA TRP A 582 7.22 -17.54 -32.02
C TRP A 582 7.61 -19.02 -31.99
N SER A 583 7.37 -19.65 -30.83
CA SER A 583 7.52 -21.09 -30.62
C SER A 583 6.32 -21.60 -29.82
N VAL A 584 5.65 -22.64 -30.33
CA VAL A 584 4.48 -23.28 -29.70
C VAL A 584 4.72 -24.78 -29.62
N VAL A 585 4.96 -25.32 -28.42
CA VAL A 585 5.38 -26.73 -28.25
C VAL A 585 4.77 -27.36 -26.99
N GLY A 586 4.18 -28.55 -27.12
CA GLY A 586 3.79 -29.38 -25.96
C GLY A 586 2.62 -28.83 -25.15
N ASN A 587 1.67 -28.13 -25.79
CA ASN A 587 0.48 -27.62 -25.11
C ASN A 587 -0.69 -28.62 -25.25
N VAL A 588 -1.51 -28.71 -24.20
CA VAL A 588 -2.70 -29.57 -24.15
C VAL A 588 -3.94 -28.67 -24.05
N SER A 589 -4.78 -28.68 -25.08
CA SER A 589 -6.01 -27.90 -25.10
C SER A 589 -7.13 -28.56 -25.90
N VAL A 590 -8.38 -28.21 -25.56
CA VAL A 590 -9.56 -28.69 -26.32
C VAL A 590 -9.70 -27.92 -27.63
N GLN A 591 -9.38 -26.62 -27.63
CA GLN A 591 -9.41 -25.76 -28.80
C GLN A 591 -8.01 -25.51 -29.36
N GLY A 592 -7.94 -25.09 -30.63
CA GLY A 592 -6.69 -24.74 -31.29
C GLY A 592 -6.05 -23.45 -30.76
N VAL A 593 -4.78 -23.25 -31.11
CA VAL A 593 -4.02 -22.01 -30.88
C VAL A 593 -4.01 -21.19 -32.17
N ARG A 594 -4.43 -19.93 -32.10
CA ARG A 594 -4.36 -18.98 -33.22
C ARG A 594 -3.06 -18.17 -33.12
N ILE A 595 -2.40 -17.94 -34.24
CA ILE A 595 -1.15 -17.17 -34.31
C ILE A 595 -1.27 -16.08 -35.38
N ASN A 596 -1.03 -14.82 -35.02
CA ASN A 596 -1.00 -13.65 -35.91
C ASN A 596 -2.24 -13.46 -36.80
N GLY A 597 -3.41 -13.86 -36.32
CA GLY A 597 -4.65 -13.83 -37.11
C GLY A 597 -4.76 -14.91 -38.19
N GLY A 598 -3.67 -15.64 -38.46
CA GLY A 598 -3.72 -16.88 -39.20
C GLY A 598 -4.41 -17.93 -38.34
N THR A 599 -5.58 -18.39 -38.81
CA THR A 599 -6.03 -19.72 -38.37
C THR A 599 -5.04 -20.68 -39.01
N GLY A 600 -4.28 -21.43 -38.22
CA GLY A 600 -3.45 -22.52 -38.73
C GLY A 600 -4.33 -23.63 -39.30
N ASN A 601 -4.97 -23.37 -40.45
CA ASN A 601 -5.63 -24.38 -41.28
C ASN A 601 -4.66 -24.77 -42.39
N SER A 602 -3.57 -25.44 -42.01
CA SER A 602 -3.29 -26.70 -42.69
C SER A 602 -3.76 -27.76 -41.71
N SER A 603 -4.75 -28.52 -42.12
CA SER A 603 -5.44 -29.53 -41.33
C SER A 603 -4.46 -30.60 -40.83
N ALA A 604 -3.93 -30.39 -39.63
CA ALA A 604 -3.48 -31.42 -38.71
C ALA A 604 -3.81 -30.90 -37.31
N ASN A 605 -4.63 -31.64 -36.56
CA ASN A 605 -4.78 -31.44 -35.12
C ASN A 605 -3.38 -31.31 -34.49
N VAL A 606 -3.02 -30.11 -34.04
CA VAL A 606 -1.72 -29.74 -33.46
C VAL A 606 -1.60 -30.25 -32.02
N ASN A 607 -1.96 -31.51 -31.78
CA ASN A 607 -1.71 -32.15 -30.49
C ASN A 607 -0.27 -32.65 -30.35
N SER A 608 0.60 -32.50 -31.38
CA SER A 608 1.99 -32.98 -31.32
C SER A 608 2.95 -32.44 -32.39
N ILE A 609 2.86 -31.18 -32.85
CA ILE A 609 3.82 -30.64 -33.84
C ILE A 609 4.55 -29.43 -33.26
N ALA A 610 5.88 -29.51 -33.21
CA ALA A 610 6.78 -28.40 -32.96
C ALA A 610 6.86 -27.51 -34.21
N GLY A 611 6.21 -26.35 -34.18
CA GLY A 611 6.36 -25.32 -35.21
C GLY A 611 7.42 -24.31 -34.78
N ILE A 612 8.49 -24.15 -35.57
CA ILE A 612 9.48 -23.08 -35.41
C ILE A 612 9.28 -22.09 -36.56
N GLY A 613 8.79 -20.89 -36.27
CA GLY A 613 8.81 -19.77 -37.21
C GLY A 613 10.15 -19.06 -37.14
N VAL A 614 10.99 -19.17 -38.17
CA VAL A 614 12.23 -18.38 -38.31
C VAL A 614 11.98 -17.30 -39.37
N PRO A 615 12.34 -16.02 -39.14
CA PRO A 615 12.22 -15.00 -40.18
C PRO A 615 13.06 -15.38 -41.41
N THR A 616 12.41 -15.58 -42.55
CA THR A 616 13.09 -15.66 -43.85
C THR A 616 13.74 -14.32 -44.15
N VAL A 617 15.07 -14.26 -44.06
CA VAL A 617 15.85 -13.16 -44.62
C VAL A 617 15.72 -13.24 -46.14
N ALA A 618 15.18 -12.21 -46.78
CA ALA A 618 15.14 -12.13 -48.24
C ALA A 618 16.58 -12.09 -48.77
N GLU A 619 17.00 -13.14 -49.48
CA GLU A 619 18.24 -13.12 -50.27
C GLU A 619 18.18 -11.97 -51.29
N PRO A 620 19.27 -11.17 -51.44
CA PRO A 620 19.33 -10.18 -52.50
C PRO A 620 19.36 -10.89 -53.85
N ALA A 621 18.47 -10.47 -54.76
CA ALA A 621 18.32 -11.03 -56.10
C ALA A 621 19.67 -11.08 -56.84
N ALA A 622 20.12 -12.29 -57.17
CA ALA A 622 21.28 -12.52 -58.02
C ALA A 622 21.02 -11.90 -59.41
N GLY A 623 21.96 -11.05 -59.84
CA GLY A 623 21.90 -10.31 -61.09
C GLY A 623 21.82 -11.20 -62.33
N ALA A 624 21.01 -10.76 -63.29
CA ALA A 624 20.91 -11.34 -64.63
C ALA A 624 22.21 -11.14 -65.44
N PRO A 625 22.61 -12.11 -66.28
CA PRO A 625 23.81 -11.99 -67.11
C PRO A 625 23.58 -11.04 -68.29
N SER A 626 24.51 -10.10 -68.48
CA SER A 626 24.55 -9.20 -69.62
C SER A 626 24.97 -9.93 -70.89
N THR A 627 24.14 -9.81 -71.93
CA THR A 627 24.47 -10.24 -73.30
C THR A 627 25.38 -9.20 -73.94
N ARG A 628 26.59 -9.62 -74.30
CA ARG A 628 27.47 -8.92 -75.25
C ARG A 628 26.85 -8.99 -76.65
N SER A 629 26.67 -7.84 -77.30
CA SER A 629 26.67 -7.73 -78.77
C SER A 629 27.81 -6.82 -79.21
N THR A 630 28.46 -7.26 -80.28
CA THR A 630 29.59 -6.71 -81.01
C THR A 630 29.48 -5.24 -81.43
N GLY A 631 30.62 -4.55 -81.40
CA GLY A 631 30.88 -3.20 -81.90
C GLY A 631 32.23 -2.72 -81.42
#